data_AF-A0A7C3G1B7-F1
#
_entry.id   AF-A0A7C3G1B7-F1
#
_cell.length_a   1.000
_cell.length_b   1.000
_cell.length_c   1.000
_cell.angle_alpha   90.00
_cell.angle_beta   90.00
_cell.angle_gamma   90.00
#
_symmetry.space_group_name_H-M   'P 1'
#
loop_
_entity.id
_entity.type
_entity.pdbx_description
1 polymer ?
#
loop_
_entity_poly.entity_id
_entity_poly.type
_entity_poly.pdbx_seq_one_letter_code
_entity_poly.pdbx_strand_id
1 'polypeptide(L)'
;MNWRNITYLKSGTPRQQAAYYALQRLKIFERLAAYKPILTGTIPLDIDIPDSDLDVICQVEDLPAFEALLLRYFAAEDGFTLRRQEANGLPVVVCNFEADGWPIEIFAQPRPVRRQNAYRHLVAEARLLLLAEDEAKRNIRQLKGAGLKTEPAFGEYFALPGNPFSTLYNLSDAPDAELRQLITHAEKIRQSCVFCRIARGESEASLVYANAFTLAFMNRRQANRGHVLVIPRRHVQTIFDLDDGLAAELAKTVVKVSRALKEALQVSDLSVWQSNGAAAFQEIPHLHIHLLPRYADDSLVQVYPDLPPLAKRELRDDLAAQIGETMKSSKFKL
;
A
#
# COMPACT_ATOMS: atom_id res chain seq x y z
N MET A 1 -5.92 -9.40 21.97
CA MET A 1 -4.61 -10.10 22.08
C MET A 1 -3.67 -9.27 22.95
N ASN A 2 -2.80 -9.91 23.75
CA ASN A 2 -1.81 -9.19 24.57
C ASN A 2 -0.44 -9.21 23.88
N TRP A 3 -0.07 -8.10 23.24
CA TRP A 3 1.19 -7.97 22.49
C TRP A 3 2.43 -7.66 23.36
N ARG A 4 2.28 -7.58 24.69
CA ARG A 4 3.38 -7.19 25.59
C ARG A 4 4.42 -8.28 25.82
N ASN A 5 4.14 -9.51 25.40
CA ASN A 5 5.08 -10.62 25.45
C ASN A 5 4.91 -11.46 24.18
N ILE A 6 5.84 -12.39 23.97
CA ILE A 6 5.86 -13.25 22.78
C ILE A 6 5.31 -14.66 23.05
N THR A 7 4.63 -14.90 24.18
CA THR A 7 4.22 -16.28 24.54
C THR A 7 3.16 -16.84 23.61
N TYR A 8 2.39 -15.98 22.94
CA TYR A 8 1.41 -16.37 21.93
C TYR A 8 2.05 -17.07 20.71
N LEU A 9 3.33 -16.83 20.44
CA LEU A 9 4.06 -17.49 19.36
C LEU A 9 4.33 -18.98 19.64
N LYS A 10 4.37 -19.39 20.92
CA LYS A 10 4.64 -20.79 21.31
C LYS A 10 3.62 -21.78 20.78
N SER A 11 2.37 -21.36 20.69
CA SER A 11 1.25 -22.15 20.17
C SER A 11 0.88 -21.76 18.74
N GLY A 12 1.71 -20.92 18.10
CA GLY A 12 1.50 -20.46 16.74
C GLY A 12 1.95 -21.47 15.68
N THR A 13 2.09 -21.00 14.45
CA THR A 13 2.63 -21.80 13.34
C THR A 13 4.09 -22.22 13.60
N PRO A 14 4.64 -23.23 12.89
CA PRO A 14 6.03 -23.62 13.05
C PRO A 14 7.02 -22.45 12.91
N ARG A 15 6.71 -21.49 12.04
CA ARG A 15 7.52 -20.29 11.81
C ARG A 15 7.42 -19.30 12.98
N GLN A 16 6.23 -19.12 13.57
CA GLN A 16 6.06 -18.37 14.82
C GLN A 16 6.80 -19.03 15.99
N GLN A 17 6.74 -20.36 16.11
CA GLN A 17 7.47 -21.09 17.14
C GLN A 17 8.99 -20.95 16.97
N ALA A 18 9.50 -21.02 15.74
CA ALA A 18 10.91 -20.77 15.45
C ALA A 18 11.34 -19.36 15.85
N ALA A 19 10.55 -18.34 15.50
CA ALA A 19 10.77 -16.96 15.94
C ALA A 19 10.77 -16.84 17.47
N TYR A 20 9.84 -17.51 18.16
CA TYR A 20 9.81 -17.54 19.63
C TYR A 20 11.13 -18.05 20.23
N TYR A 21 11.64 -19.17 19.74
CA TYR A 21 12.88 -19.76 20.24
C TYR A 21 14.11 -18.91 19.94
N ALA A 22 14.19 -18.30 18.76
CA ALA A 22 15.26 -17.36 18.41
C ALA A 22 15.29 -16.15 19.37
N LEU A 23 14.14 -15.50 19.56
CA LEU A 23 14.00 -14.35 20.47
C LEU A 23 14.32 -14.69 21.93
N GLN A 24 14.03 -15.93 22.38
CA GLN A 24 14.39 -16.42 23.71
C GLN A 24 15.88 -16.70 23.85
N ARG A 25 16.50 -17.37 22.86
CA ARG A 25 17.94 -17.68 22.88
C ARG A 25 18.78 -16.39 22.94
N LEU A 26 18.41 -15.40 22.14
CA LEU A 26 19.03 -14.08 22.10
C LEU A 26 18.70 -13.21 23.32
N LYS A 27 17.72 -13.65 24.14
CA LYS A 27 17.23 -12.93 25.31
C LYS A 27 16.78 -11.49 24.99
N ILE A 28 16.27 -11.23 23.79
CA ILE A 28 15.94 -9.86 23.34
C ILE A 28 14.95 -9.20 24.32
N PHE A 29 13.87 -9.90 24.66
CA PHE A 29 12.83 -9.35 25.54
C PHE A 29 13.29 -9.18 27.00
N GLU A 30 14.26 -9.99 27.46
CA GLU A 30 14.86 -9.87 28.79
C GLU A 30 15.84 -8.68 28.83
N ARG A 31 16.77 -8.62 27.86
CA ARG A 31 17.80 -7.58 27.74
C ARG A 31 17.21 -6.19 27.52
N LEU A 32 16.10 -6.11 26.78
CA LEU A 32 15.43 -4.85 26.46
C LEU A 32 14.26 -4.52 27.39
N ALA A 33 13.98 -5.31 28.44
CA ALA A 33 12.77 -5.19 29.26
C ALA A 33 12.49 -3.75 29.78
N ALA A 34 13.53 -3.00 30.14
CA ALA A 34 13.42 -1.60 30.58
C ALA A 34 12.81 -0.66 29.53
N TYR A 35 12.92 -1.02 28.25
CA TYR A 35 12.45 -0.24 27.09
C TYR A 35 11.13 -0.76 26.50
N LYS A 36 10.46 -1.68 27.22
CA LYS A 36 9.12 -2.20 26.89
C LYS A 36 9.01 -2.77 25.47
N PRO A 37 9.85 -3.76 25.11
CA PRO A 37 9.96 -4.28 23.75
C PRO A 37 8.63 -4.91 23.31
N ILE A 38 8.26 -4.72 22.05
CA ILE A 38 7.11 -5.38 21.41
C ILE A 38 7.56 -5.93 20.07
N LEU A 39 7.24 -7.20 19.81
CA LEU A 39 7.38 -7.80 18.48
C LEU A 39 6.21 -7.32 17.62
N THR A 40 6.52 -6.65 16.51
CA THR A 40 5.57 -6.16 15.51
C THR A 40 5.82 -6.84 14.16
N GLY A 41 5.19 -6.34 13.11
CA GLY A 41 5.34 -6.87 11.77
C GLY A 41 4.49 -8.12 11.55
N THR A 42 4.92 -8.95 10.62
CA THR A 42 4.04 -9.92 9.96
C THR A 42 4.03 -11.31 10.59
N ILE A 43 5.11 -11.64 11.31
CA ILE A 43 5.25 -12.90 12.05
C ILE A 43 4.20 -13.02 13.17
N PRO A 44 3.97 -11.99 14.03
CA PRO A 44 2.89 -12.02 15.00
C PRO A 44 1.50 -12.32 14.44
N LEU A 45 1.27 -11.90 13.20
CA LEU A 45 -0.02 -11.93 12.53
C LEU A 45 -0.25 -13.20 11.69
N ASP A 46 0.78 -14.02 11.54
CA ASP A 46 0.76 -15.19 10.67
C ASP A 46 0.39 -14.77 9.23
N ILE A 47 1.08 -13.76 8.71
CA ILE A 47 1.03 -13.29 7.32
C ILE A 47 2.43 -13.01 6.77
N ASP A 48 3.44 -13.57 7.41
CA ASP A 48 4.82 -13.51 6.98
C ASP A 48 5.07 -14.31 5.69
N ILE A 49 6.17 -13.95 5.03
CA ILE A 49 6.73 -14.61 3.85
C ILE A 49 8.19 -14.99 4.18
N PRO A 50 8.88 -15.84 3.38
CA PRO A 50 10.21 -16.33 3.70
C PRO A 50 11.24 -15.27 4.09
N ASP A 51 11.17 -14.09 3.46
CA ASP A 51 12.10 -12.97 3.71
C ASP A 51 11.61 -11.97 4.78
N SER A 52 10.54 -12.30 5.52
CA SER A 52 10.06 -11.44 6.61
C SER A 52 10.99 -11.47 7.81
N ASP A 53 11.24 -10.30 8.36
CA ASP A 53 12.05 -9.98 9.52
C ASP A 53 11.28 -10.11 10.85
N LEU A 54 12.05 -10.08 11.95
CA LEU A 54 11.54 -9.93 13.30
C LEU A 54 11.72 -8.48 13.75
N ASP A 55 10.65 -7.69 13.64
CA ASP A 55 10.63 -6.28 14.07
C ASP A 55 10.36 -6.14 15.57
N VAL A 56 11.30 -5.57 16.32
CA VAL A 56 11.14 -5.27 17.74
C VAL A 56 11.19 -3.76 17.96
N ILE A 57 10.06 -3.18 18.38
CA ILE A 57 10.00 -1.76 18.73
C ILE A 57 10.22 -1.53 20.23
N CYS A 58 10.89 -0.43 20.57
CA CYS A 58 11.19 -0.01 21.94
C CYS A 58 10.82 1.46 22.19
N GLN A 59 10.42 1.78 23.42
CA GLN A 59 10.34 3.16 23.92
C GLN A 59 11.66 3.52 24.59
N VAL A 60 12.35 4.55 24.07
CA VAL A 60 13.68 4.93 24.55
C VAL A 60 13.81 6.44 24.62
N GLU A 61 14.02 6.98 25.82
CA GLU A 61 14.30 8.41 26.04
C GLU A 61 15.81 8.71 25.92
N ASP A 62 16.67 7.83 26.48
CA ASP A 62 18.13 7.93 26.41
C ASP A 62 18.70 7.02 25.30
N LEU A 63 18.80 7.59 24.10
CA LEU A 63 19.32 6.87 22.93
C LEU A 63 20.80 6.45 23.07
N PRO A 64 21.73 7.28 23.59
CA PRO A 64 23.12 6.85 23.82
C PRO A 64 23.25 5.63 24.74
N ALA A 65 22.50 5.59 25.85
CA ALA A 65 22.53 4.44 26.76
C ALA A 65 21.98 3.17 26.07
N PHE A 66 20.93 3.33 25.25
CA PHE A 66 20.35 2.24 24.49
C PHE A 66 21.30 1.69 23.42
N GLU A 67 22.00 2.55 22.68
CA GLU A 67 23.03 2.14 21.72
C GLU A 67 24.16 1.36 22.37
N ALA A 68 24.68 1.84 23.51
CA ALA A 68 25.72 1.14 24.25
C ALA A 68 25.25 -0.26 24.69
N LEU A 69 23.99 -0.39 25.06
CA LEU A 69 23.37 -1.67 25.41
C LEU A 69 23.25 -2.60 24.19
N LEU A 70 22.82 -2.09 23.04
CA LEU A 70 22.75 -2.87 21.80
C LEU A 70 24.14 -3.34 21.35
N LEU A 71 25.14 -2.47 21.39
CA LEU A 71 26.53 -2.82 21.08
C LEU A 71 27.05 -3.91 22.00
N ARG A 72 26.80 -3.80 23.31
CA ARG A 72 27.22 -4.79 24.29
C ARG A 72 26.64 -6.19 24.01
N TYR A 73 25.41 -6.25 23.53
CA TYR A 73 24.65 -7.49 23.48
C TYR A 73 24.56 -8.14 22.10
N PHE A 74 24.66 -7.36 21.02
CA PHE A 74 24.37 -7.82 19.66
C PHE A 74 25.46 -7.46 18.64
N ALA A 75 26.50 -6.70 19.01
CA ALA A 75 27.55 -6.31 18.05
C ALA A 75 28.36 -7.48 17.45
N ALA A 76 28.30 -8.65 18.08
CA ALA A 76 28.97 -9.86 17.61
C ALA A 76 28.07 -10.73 16.71
N GLU A 77 26.80 -10.38 16.53
CA GLU A 77 25.90 -11.10 15.63
C GLU A 77 26.21 -10.74 14.17
N ASP A 78 25.93 -11.67 13.26
CA ASP A 78 26.22 -11.50 11.84
C ASP A 78 25.42 -10.34 11.25
N GLY A 79 26.03 -9.59 10.34
CA GLY A 79 25.37 -8.46 9.68
C GLY A 79 25.00 -7.29 10.61
N PHE A 80 25.57 -7.22 11.82
CA PHE A 80 25.25 -6.15 12.77
C PHE A 80 25.49 -4.75 12.19
N THR A 81 24.46 -3.92 12.24
CA THR A 81 24.52 -2.50 11.94
C THR A 81 23.74 -1.72 12.98
N LEU A 82 24.24 -0.54 13.33
CA LEU A 82 23.60 0.38 14.26
C LEU A 82 23.63 1.79 13.68
N ARG A 83 22.46 2.40 13.54
CA ARG A 83 22.31 3.72 12.94
C ARG A 83 21.44 4.61 13.81
N ARG A 84 21.92 5.84 14.02
CA ARG A 84 21.11 6.94 14.52
C ARG A 84 20.63 7.78 13.34
N GLN A 85 19.33 8.05 13.30
CA GLN A 85 18.70 8.83 12.24
C GLN A 85 17.49 9.61 12.77
N GLU A 86 16.86 10.42 11.93
CA GLU A 86 15.59 11.07 12.25
C GLU A 86 14.45 10.39 11.48
N ALA A 87 13.32 10.17 12.15
CA ALA A 87 12.10 9.68 11.52
C ALA A 87 10.89 10.45 12.06
N ASN A 88 10.11 11.06 11.17
CA ASN A 88 8.94 11.89 11.53
C ASN A 88 9.25 12.98 12.57
N GLY A 89 10.40 13.65 12.45
CA GLY A 89 10.84 14.71 13.36
C GLY A 89 11.32 14.22 14.74
N LEU A 90 11.50 12.91 14.93
CA LEU A 90 12.01 12.33 16.16
C LEU A 90 13.37 11.65 15.93
N PRO A 91 14.32 11.74 16.88
CA PRO A 91 15.54 10.97 16.81
C PRO A 91 15.22 9.50 17.07
N VAL A 92 15.78 8.62 16.24
CA VAL A 92 15.56 7.17 16.31
C VAL A 92 16.88 6.42 16.22
N VAL A 93 16.89 5.22 16.79
CA VAL A 93 17.98 4.25 16.66
C VAL A 93 17.43 3.00 16.00
N VAL A 94 18.12 2.55 14.95
CA VAL A 94 17.79 1.32 14.22
C VAL A 94 19.00 0.40 14.29
N CYS A 95 18.78 -0.81 14.80
CA CYS A 95 19.77 -1.87 14.86
C CYS A 95 19.30 -3.04 14.03
N ASN A 96 20.13 -3.54 13.13
CA ASN A 96 19.85 -4.73 12.33
C ASN A 96 20.94 -5.76 12.55
N PHE A 97 20.59 -7.03 12.58
CA PHE A 97 21.53 -8.16 12.58
C PHE A 97 20.79 -9.44 12.15
N GLU A 98 21.54 -10.49 11.89
CA GLU A 98 21.01 -11.81 11.56
C GLU A 98 21.34 -12.80 12.67
N ALA A 99 20.36 -13.62 13.07
CA ALA A 99 20.55 -14.66 14.07
C ALA A 99 19.51 -15.78 13.89
N ASP A 100 19.94 -17.04 14.01
CA ASP A 100 19.10 -18.24 13.85
C ASP A 100 18.30 -18.27 12.52
N GLY A 101 18.87 -17.70 11.45
CA GLY A 101 18.20 -17.60 10.15
C GLY A 101 17.13 -16.51 10.07
N TRP A 102 17.09 -15.59 11.04
CA TRP A 102 16.20 -14.44 11.05
C TRP A 102 16.97 -13.14 10.85
N PRO A 103 16.56 -12.30 9.89
CA PRO A 103 16.82 -10.86 9.96
C PRO A 103 16.04 -10.29 11.15
N ILE A 104 16.71 -9.52 12.00
CA ILE A 104 16.12 -8.91 13.19
C ILE A 104 16.38 -7.41 13.14
N GLU A 105 15.30 -6.62 13.21
CA GLU A 105 15.36 -5.16 13.36
C GLU A 105 14.92 -4.78 14.77
N ILE A 106 15.73 -3.97 15.47
CA ILE A 106 15.34 -3.30 16.71
C ILE A 106 15.23 -1.80 16.42
N PHE A 107 14.01 -1.28 16.54
CA PHE A 107 13.69 0.12 16.30
C PHE A 107 13.34 0.83 17.62
N ALA A 108 14.00 1.96 17.90
CA ALA A 108 13.82 2.71 19.14
C ALA A 108 13.58 4.20 18.88
N GLN A 109 12.65 4.78 19.62
CA GLN A 109 12.33 6.21 19.58
C GLN A 109 11.78 6.71 20.93
N PRO A 110 11.82 8.02 21.22
CA PRO A 110 11.26 8.63 22.44
C PRO A 110 9.74 8.76 22.37
N ARG A 111 9.06 7.65 22.07
CA ARG A 111 7.61 7.58 21.95
C ARG A 111 7.11 6.29 22.59
N PRO A 112 6.03 6.33 23.40
CA PRO A 112 5.44 5.11 23.96
C PRO A 112 5.13 4.10 22.86
N VAL A 113 5.54 2.82 23.05
CA VAL A 113 5.37 1.74 22.04
C VAL A 113 3.96 1.68 21.46
N ARG A 114 2.92 1.90 22.29
CA ARG A 114 1.52 1.89 21.86
C ARG A 114 1.12 3.00 20.89
N ARG A 115 1.91 4.07 20.80
CA ARG A 115 1.70 5.21 19.90
C ARG A 115 2.59 5.13 18.67
N GLN A 116 3.50 4.16 18.57
CA GLN A 116 4.38 4.00 17.42
C GLN A 116 3.64 3.35 16.25
N ASN A 117 3.96 3.74 15.01
CA ASN A 117 3.23 3.29 13.82
C ASN A 117 3.17 1.75 13.70
N ALA A 118 4.29 1.05 13.91
CA ALA A 118 4.35 -0.40 13.84
C ALA A 118 3.37 -1.11 14.81
N TYR A 119 3.20 -0.58 16.04
CA TYR A 119 2.20 -1.11 16.97
C TYR A 119 0.77 -0.84 16.51
N ARG A 120 0.53 0.38 16.01
CA ARG A 120 -0.79 0.81 15.55
C ARG A 120 -1.23 -0.03 14.36
N HIS A 121 -0.33 -0.27 13.41
CA HIS A 121 -0.57 -1.15 12.26
C HIS A 121 -0.80 -2.58 12.71
N LEU A 122 0.08 -3.15 13.56
CA LEU A 122 -0.11 -4.48 14.14
C LEU A 122 -1.51 -4.66 14.73
N VAL A 123 -2.00 -3.68 15.49
CA VAL A 123 -3.34 -3.74 16.10
C VAL A 123 -4.44 -3.69 15.04
N ALA A 124 -4.37 -2.76 14.09
CA ALA A 124 -5.38 -2.63 13.04
C ALA A 124 -5.44 -3.89 12.15
N GLU A 125 -4.27 -4.36 11.71
CA GLU A 125 -4.10 -5.54 10.87
C GLU A 125 -4.60 -6.80 11.58
N ALA A 126 -4.21 -7.02 12.85
CA ALA A 126 -4.71 -8.15 13.64
C ALA A 126 -6.24 -8.14 13.75
N ARG A 127 -6.84 -6.97 13.97
CA ARG A 127 -8.29 -6.82 14.12
C ARG A 127 -9.01 -7.08 12.80
N LEU A 128 -8.50 -6.55 11.69
CA LEU A 128 -9.03 -6.83 10.35
C LEU A 128 -8.95 -8.32 10.01
N LEU A 129 -7.81 -8.97 10.24
CA LEU A 129 -7.64 -10.40 9.99
C LEU A 129 -8.55 -11.26 10.88
N LEU A 130 -8.71 -10.89 12.15
CA LEU A 130 -9.60 -11.61 13.07
C LEU A 130 -11.07 -11.52 12.63
N LEU A 131 -11.49 -10.35 12.15
CA LEU A 131 -12.88 -10.10 11.74
C LEU A 131 -13.20 -10.62 10.33
N ALA A 132 -12.20 -10.75 9.46
CA ALA A 132 -12.36 -11.19 8.07
C ALA A 132 -12.03 -12.68 7.83
N GLU A 133 -11.81 -13.44 8.92
CA GLU A 133 -11.59 -14.89 8.92
C GLU A 133 -10.38 -15.34 8.07
N ASP A 134 -10.23 -16.66 7.86
CA ASP A 134 -8.99 -17.27 7.35
C ASP A 134 -8.67 -16.93 5.89
N GLU A 135 -9.67 -16.59 5.08
CA GLU A 135 -9.45 -16.22 3.68
C GLU A 135 -8.59 -14.97 3.54
N ALA A 136 -8.74 -14.00 4.46
CA ALA A 136 -7.97 -12.77 4.45
C ALA A 136 -6.47 -13.04 4.58
N LYS A 137 -6.06 -13.87 5.56
CA LYS A 137 -4.63 -14.18 5.77
C LYS A 137 -3.99 -14.82 4.55
N ARG A 138 -4.69 -15.72 3.86
CA ARG A 138 -4.16 -16.37 2.64
C ARG A 138 -3.94 -15.36 1.51
N ASN A 139 -4.94 -14.50 1.25
CA ASN A 139 -4.83 -13.47 0.23
C ASN A 139 -3.74 -12.44 0.55
N ILE A 140 -3.62 -11.99 1.80
CA ILE A 140 -2.56 -11.06 2.21
C ILE A 140 -1.17 -11.68 1.98
N ARG A 141 -0.95 -12.95 2.35
CA ARG A 141 0.32 -13.64 2.06
C ARG A 141 0.60 -13.73 0.56
N GLN A 142 -0.41 -14.03 -0.26
CA GLN A 142 -0.26 -14.09 -1.71
C GLN A 142 0.14 -12.73 -2.30
N LEU A 143 -0.52 -11.65 -1.88
CA LEU A 143 -0.19 -10.28 -2.29
C LEU A 143 1.25 -9.91 -1.88
N LYS A 144 1.64 -10.26 -0.65
CA LYS A 144 3.02 -10.07 -0.20
C LYS A 144 4.03 -10.88 -1.00
N GLY A 145 3.73 -12.14 -1.31
CA GLY A 145 4.55 -12.99 -2.18
C GLY A 145 4.68 -12.46 -3.61
N ALA A 146 3.72 -11.64 -4.07
CA ALA A 146 3.79 -10.91 -5.34
C ALA A 146 4.58 -9.58 -5.26
N GLY A 147 5.19 -9.29 -4.11
CA GLY A 147 6.07 -8.13 -3.91
C GLY A 147 5.41 -6.92 -3.23
N LEU A 148 4.14 -7.00 -2.80
CA LEU A 148 3.55 -5.93 -2.00
C LEU A 148 4.10 -5.94 -0.57
N LYS A 149 4.32 -4.74 -0.01
CA LYS A 149 4.50 -4.59 1.44
C LYS A 149 3.17 -4.83 2.17
N THR A 150 3.23 -4.98 3.49
CA THR A 150 2.05 -5.30 4.32
C THR A 150 0.93 -4.28 4.16
N GLU A 151 1.16 -2.99 4.38
CA GLU A 151 0.11 -1.98 4.33
C GLU A 151 -0.54 -1.89 2.93
N PRO A 152 0.21 -1.86 1.81
CA PRO A 152 -0.37 -1.98 0.48
C PRO A 152 -1.19 -3.25 0.25
N ALA A 153 -0.75 -4.41 0.76
CA ALA A 153 -1.50 -5.66 0.63
C ALA A 153 -2.87 -5.59 1.36
N PHE A 154 -2.91 -5.01 2.56
CA PHE A 154 -4.17 -4.72 3.25
C PHE A 154 -5.01 -3.70 2.48
N GLY A 155 -4.37 -2.66 1.93
CA GLY A 155 -5.00 -1.67 1.08
C GLY A 155 -5.72 -2.29 -0.12
N GLU A 156 -5.06 -3.23 -0.80
CA GLU A 156 -5.61 -3.95 -1.94
C GLU A 156 -6.75 -4.90 -1.52
N TYR A 157 -6.52 -5.76 -0.53
CA TYR A 157 -7.50 -6.76 -0.14
C TYR A 157 -8.77 -6.13 0.45
N PHE A 158 -8.62 -5.17 1.36
CA PHE A 158 -9.73 -4.51 2.06
C PHE A 158 -10.23 -3.24 1.37
N ALA A 159 -9.75 -2.92 0.15
CA ALA A 159 -10.08 -1.71 -0.58
C ALA A 159 -10.01 -0.45 0.32
N LEU A 160 -8.92 -0.33 1.11
CA LEU A 160 -8.78 0.76 2.06
C LEU A 160 -8.79 2.11 1.34
N PRO A 161 -9.54 3.11 1.82
CA PRO A 161 -9.57 4.44 1.21
C PRO A 161 -8.21 5.15 1.39
N GLY A 162 -7.85 5.98 0.42
CA GLY A 162 -6.66 6.84 0.48
C GLY A 162 -5.35 6.05 0.65
N ASN A 163 -4.44 6.56 1.46
CA ASN A 163 -3.16 5.91 1.72
C ASN A 163 -3.30 4.78 2.75
N PRO A 164 -2.96 3.51 2.42
CA PRO A 164 -3.13 2.37 3.35
C PRO A 164 -2.37 2.51 4.67
N PHE A 165 -1.19 3.14 4.66
CA PHE A 165 -0.38 3.34 5.86
C PHE A 165 -1.14 4.20 6.88
N SER A 166 -1.56 5.39 6.47
CA SER A 166 -2.33 6.31 7.34
C SER A 166 -3.69 5.74 7.73
N THR A 167 -4.35 5.02 6.82
CA THR A 167 -5.66 4.41 7.10
C THR A 167 -5.55 3.32 8.16
N LEU A 168 -4.57 2.41 8.08
CA LEU A 168 -4.34 1.39 9.11
C LEU A 168 -3.98 2.02 10.46
N TYR A 169 -3.17 3.09 10.48
CA TYR A 169 -2.88 3.82 11.70
C TYR A 169 -4.15 4.32 12.41
N ASN A 170 -5.10 4.89 11.66
CA ASN A 170 -6.35 5.39 12.20
C ASN A 170 -7.31 4.27 12.64
N LEU A 171 -7.39 3.18 11.86
CA LEU A 171 -8.25 2.03 12.16
C LEU A 171 -7.89 1.31 13.47
N SER A 172 -6.66 1.47 13.95
CA SER A 172 -6.22 0.84 15.20
C SER A 172 -7.08 1.20 16.42
N ASP A 173 -7.64 2.42 16.45
CA ASP A 173 -8.56 2.90 17.52
C ASP A 173 -10.03 2.90 17.10
N ALA A 174 -10.34 2.68 15.81
CA ALA A 174 -11.72 2.64 15.33
C ALA A 174 -12.51 1.52 16.01
N PRO A 175 -13.82 1.64 16.25
CA PRO A 175 -14.63 0.56 16.81
C PRO A 175 -14.73 -0.64 15.84
N ASP A 176 -14.86 -1.87 16.36
CA ASP A 176 -14.97 -3.06 15.49
C ASP A 176 -16.19 -3.00 14.54
N ALA A 177 -17.23 -2.24 14.88
CA ALA A 177 -18.39 -2.03 13.99
C ALA A 177 -17.98 -1.34 12.68
N GLU A 178 -17.07 -0.37 12.74
CA GLU A 178 -16.52 0.31 11.57
C GLU A 178 -15.67 -0.64 10.72
N LEU A 179 -14.83 -1.46 11.37
CA LEU A 179 -14.03 -2.48 10.66
C LEU A 179 -14.93 -3.49 9.94
N ARG A 180 -16.02 -3.95 10.57
CA ARG A 180 -16.97 -4.87 9.92
C ARG A 180 -17.64 -4.23 8.71
N GLN A 181 -18.06 -2.96 8.79
CA GLN A 181 -18.61 -2.24 7.64
C GLN A 181 -17.61 -2.16 6.50
N LEU A 182 -16.34 -1.88 6.81
CA LEU A 182 -15.25 -1.84 5.82
C LEU A 182 -15.05 -3.21 5.16
N ILE A 183 -15.01 -4.29 5.94
CA ILE A 183 -14.87 -5.66 5.43
C ILE A 183 -16.02 -6.03 4.49
N THR A 184 -17.28 -5.80 4.90
CA THR A 184 -18.46 -6.07 4.07
C THR A 184 -18.45 -5.23 2.79
N HIS A 185 -17.99 -3.98 2.86
CA HIS A 185 -17.86 -3.13 1.68
C HIS A 185 -16.80 -3.67 0.71
N ALA A 186 -15.63 -4.06 1.22
CA ALA A 186 -14.56 -4.65 0.43
C ALA A 186 -15.00 -5.95 -0.25
N GLU A 187 -15.70 -6.83 0.47
CA GLU A 187 -16.29 -8.07 -0.09
C GLU A 187 -17.24 -7.77 -1.25
N LYS A 188 -18.15 -6.82 -1.07
CA LYS A 188 -19.08 -6.40 -2.12
C LYS A 188 -18.34 -5.87 -3.35
N ILE A 189 -17.31 -5.05 -3.16
CA ILE A 189 -16.47 -4.56 -4.26
C ILE A 189 -15.82 -5.74 -4.99
N ARG A 190 -15.18 -6.65 -4.26
CA ARG A 190 -14.47 -7.80 -4.84
C ARG A 190 -15.41 -8.64 -5.71
N GLN A 191 -16.64 -8.89 -5.26
CA GLN A 191 -17.62 -9.71 -5.99
C GLN A 191 -18.21 -9.00 -7.22
N SER A 192 -18.50 -7.70 -7.11
CA SER A 192 -19.28 -6.96 -8.11
C SER A 192 -18.44 -6.22 -9.17
N CYS A 193 -17.22 -5.80 -8.84
CA CYS A 193 -16.38 -5.05 -9.77
C CYS A 193 -15.63 -5.98 -10.74
N VAL A 194 -15.93 -5.87 -12.04
CA VAL A 194 -15.30 -6.67 -13.10
C VAL A 194 -13.77 -6.44 -13.16
N PHE A 195 -13.29 -5.21 -12.94
CA PHE A 195 -11.86 -4.92 -12.95
C PHE A 195 -11.13 -5.49 -11.73
N CYS A 196 -11.78 -5.55 -10.55
CA CYS A 196 -11.23 -6.27 -9.42
C CYS A 196 -11.12 -7.78 -9.70
N ARG A 197 -12.12 -8.39 -10.35
CA ARG A 197 -12.04 -9.80 -10.74
C ARG A 197 -10.94 -10.06 -11.76
N ILE A 198 -10.77 -9.18 -12.76
CA ILE A 198 -9.64 -9.24 -13.70
C ILE A 198 -8.30 -9.11 -12.96
N ALA A 199 -8.17 -8.16 -12.03
CA ALA A 199 -6.94 -7.97 -11.24
C ALA A 199 -6.55 -9.23 -10.44
N ARG A 200 -7.54 -9.99 -9.95
CA ARG A 200 -7.33 -11.27 -9.24
C ARG A 200 -7.21 -12.49 -10.16
N GLY A 201 -7.36 -12.33 -11.48
CA GLY A 201 -7.32 -13.44 -12.43
C GLY A 201 -8.59 -14.30 -12.43
N GLU A 202 -9.70 -13.80 -11.87
CA GLU A 202 -11.01 -14.48 -11.80
C GLU A 202 -11.89 -14.19 -13.02
N SER A 203 -11.42 -13.39 -13.96
CA SER A 203 -12.14 -13.07 -15.19
C SER A 203 -11.15 -12.99 -16.35
N GLU A 204 -11.58 -13.46 -17.52
CA GLU A 204 -10.76 -13.48 -18.72
C GLU A 204 -10.34 -12.06 -19.14
N ALA A 205 -9.05 -11.89 -19.42
CA ALA A 205 -8.50 -10.66 -19.96
C ALA A 205 -7.24 -10.96 -20.79
N SER A 206 -7.11 -10.30 -21.94
CA SER A 206 -5.86 -10.34 -22.73
C SER A 206 -4.85 -9.37 -22.11
N LEU A 207 -3.99 -9.89 -21.24
CA LEU A 207 -3.01 -9.09 -20.48
C LEU A 207 -1.92 -8.54 -21.40
N VAL A 208 -1.60 -7.26 -21.20
CA VAL A 208 -0.50 -6.53 -21.87
C VAL A 208 0.66 -6.32 -20.91
N TYR A 209 0.37 -5.97 -19.66
CA TYR A 209 1.36 -5.71 -18.63
C TYR A 209 0.77 -5.94 -17.24
N ALA A 210 1.59 -6.40 -16.30
CA ALA A 210 1.21 -6.53 -14.90
C ALA A 210 2.41 -6.28 -14.01
N ASN A 211 2.22 -5.59 -12.89
CA ASN A 211 3.15 -5.58 -11.76
C ASN A 211 2.36 -5.66 -10.44
N ALA A 212 3.02 -5.44 -9.30
CA ALA A 212 2.39 -5.53 -7.98
C ALA A 212 1.28 -4.47 -7.75
N PHE A 213 1.24 -3.36 -8.49
CA PHE A 213 0.30 -2.25 -8.21
C PHE A 213 -0.72 -2.01 -9.33
N THR A 214 -0.41 -2.42 -10.56
CA THR A 214 -1.16 -2.03 -11.76
C THR A 214 -1.26 -3.18 -12.76
N LEU A 215 -2.27 -3.10 -13.62
CA LEU A 215 -2.53 -4.03 -14.69
C LEU A 215 -2.90 -3.27 -15.96
N ALA A 216 -2.45 -3.75 -17.11
CA ALA A 216 -2.90 -3.30 -18.42
C ALA A 216 -3.41 -4.49 -19.24
N PHE A 217 -4.55 -4.33 -19.88
CA PHE A 217 -5.18 -5.38 -20.68
C PHE A 217 -5.99 -4.78 -21.84
N MET A 218 -6.21 -5.59 -22.88
CA MET A 218 -6.95 -5.16 -24.06
C MET A 218 -8.41 -4.86 -23.70
N ASN A 219 -8.93 -3.71 -24.14
CA ASN A 219 -10.35 -3.43 -24.03
C ASN A 219 -11.14 -4.42 -24.90
N ARG A 220 -12.22 -5.01 -24.36
CA ARG A 220 -13.10 -5.88 -25.16
C ARG A 220 -13.73 -5.14 -26.33
N ARG A 221 -14.04 -3.85 -26.15
CA ARG A 221 -14.46 -2.95 -27.23
C ARG A 221 -13.20 -2.35 -27.87
N GLN A 222 -12.76 -2.92 -28.98
CA GLN A 222 -11.64 -2.39 -29.77
C GLN A 222 -12.12 -1.27 -30.71
N ALA A 223 -12.52 -0.11 -30.16
CA ALA A 223 -12.99 1.03 -30.95
C ALA A 223 -11.97 1.41 -32.05
N ASN A 224 -10.69 1.33 -31.71
CA ASN A 224 -9.59 1.19 -32.64
C ASN A 224 -8.74 -0.03 -32.25
N ARG A 225 -8.05 -0.61 -33.24
CA ARG A 225 -7.09 -1.71 -33.03
C ARG A 225 -5.99 -1.24 -32.07
N GLY A 226 -5.84 -1.94 -30.96
CA GLY A 226 -4.84 -1.64 -29.93
C GLY A 226 -5.38 -0.89 -28.72
N HIS A 227 -6.71 -0.78 -28.55
CA HIS A 227 -7.30 -0.14 -27.37
C HIS A 227 -6.96 -0.92 -26.10
N VAL A 228 -6.18 -0.30 -25.21
CA VAL A 228 -5.77 -0.88 -23.92
C VAL A 228 -6.39 -0.08 -22.78
N LEU A 229 -6.73 -0.77 -21.70
CA LEU A 229 -7.07 -0.17 -20.41
C LEU A 229 -5.91 -0.40 -19.43
N VAL A 230 -5.55 0.64 -18.69
CA VAL A 230 -4.61 0.56 -17.56
C VAL A 230 -5.36 0.85 -16.28
N ILE A 231 -5.28 -0.05 -15.29
CA ILE A 231 -5.97 0.06 -14.01
C ILE A 231 -4.99 -0.12 -12.84
N PRO A 232 -5.25 0.47 -11.66
CA PRO A 232 -4.68 -0.02 -10.41
C PRO A 232 -5.27 -1.39 -10.08
N ARG A 233 -4.49 -2.25 -9.42
CA ARG A 233 -4.99 -3.53 -8.88
C ARG A 233 -5.95 -3.32 -7.73
N ARG A 234 -5.56 -2.46 -6.78
CA ARG A 234 -6.43 -1.97 -5.72
C ARG A 234 -7.63 -1.26 -6.32
N HIS A 235 -8.81 -1.53 -5.76
CA HIS A 235 -10.01 -0.82 -6.13
C HIS A 235 -9.94 0.64 -5.69
N VAL A 236 -9.96 1.53 -6.67
CA VAL A 236 -10.05 2.99 -6.49
C VAL A 236 -11.10 3.46 -7.47
N GLN A 237 -12.14 4.17 -7.02
CA GLN A 237 -13.25 4.50 -7.91
C GLN A 237 -12.88 5.62 -8.88
N THR A 238 -12.33 6.71 -8.37
CA THR A 238 -12.03 7.92 -9.14
C THR A 238 -10.62 8.43 -8.88
N ILE A 239 -10.16 9.37 -9.70
CA ILE A 239 -8.84 9.99 -9.56
C ILE A 239 -8.73 10.77 -8.24
N PHE A 240 -9.86 11.18 -7.67
CA PHE A 240 -9.94 11.89 -6.39
C PHE A 240 -9.59 11.00 -5.20
N ASP A 241 -9.63 9.67 -5.37
CA ASP A 241 -9.39 8.68 -4.32
C ASP A 241 -7.97 8.09 -4.37
N LEU A 242 -7.14 8.49 -5.34
CA LEU A 242 -5.77 8.03 -5.48
C LEU A 242 -4.85 8.65 -4.43
N ASP A 243 -4.00 7.83 -3.82
CA ASP A 243 -2.81 8.31 -3.11
C ASP A 243 -1.64 8.50 -4.09
N ASP A 244 -0.68 9.36 -3.72
CA ASP A 244 0.45 9.72 -4.58
C ASP A 244 1.31 8.54 -5.01
N GLY A 245 1.47 7.55 -4.12
CA GLY A 245 2.25 6.36 -4.42
C GLY A 245 1.62 5.54 -5.54
N LEU A 246 0.33 5.24 -5.42
CA LEU A 246 -0.41 4.52 -6.45
C LEU A 246 -0.58 5.34 -7.74
N ALA A 247 -0.76 6.67 -7.63
CA ALA A 247 -0.82 7.57 -8.77
C ALA A 247 0.49 7.53 -9.58
N ALA A 248 1.65 7.56 -8.90
CA ALA A 248 2.95 7.46 -9.54
C ALA A 248 3.14 6.12 -10.28
N GLU A 249 2.76 5.01 -9.65
CA GLU A 249 2.83 3.67 -10.28
C GLU A 249 1.91 3.54 -11.49
N LEU A 250 0.70 4.11 -11.41
CA LEU A 250 -0.24 4.14 -12.52
C LEU A 250 0.29 4.95 -13.71
N ALA A 251 0.81 6.15 -13.44
CA ALA A 251 1.38 7.02 -14.48
C ALA A 251 2.59 6.37 -15.18
N LYS A 252 3.49 5.73 -14.42
CA LYS A 252 4.62 4.97 -14.99
C LYS A 252 4.13 3.87 -15.93
N THR A 253 3.07 3.17 -15.54
CA THR A 253 2.50 2.07 -16.33
C THR A 253 1.84 2.58 -17.60
N VAL A 254 1.07 3.68 -17.52
CA VAL A 254 0.51 4.36 -18.69
C VAL A 254 1.60 4.70 -19.70
N VAL A 255 2.66 5.40 -19.26
CA VAL A 255 3.77 5.79 -20.14
C VAL A 255 4.45 4.57 -20.77
N LYS A 256 4.71 3.52 -19.98
CA LYS A 256 5.34 2.28 -20.43
C LYS A 256 4.50 1.58 -21.51
N VAL A 257 3.21 1.42 -21.27
CA VAL A 257 2.30 0.75 -22.19
C VAL A 257 2.07 1.59 -23.45
N SER A 258 1.95 2.91 -23.34
CA SER A 258 1.87 3.82 -24.50
C SER A 258 3.07 3.69 -25.43
N ARG A 259 4.30 3.62 -24.88
CA ARG A 259 5.52 3.41 -25.68
C ARG A 259 5.51 2.04 -26.35
N ALA A 260 5.12 1.00 -25.64
CA ALA A 260 4.98 -0.35 -26.21
C ALA A 260 3.94 -0.40 -27.33
N LEU A 261 2.80 0.27 -27.18
CA LEU A 261 1.76 0.36 -28.22
C LEU A 261 2.29 1.02 -29.51
N LYS A 262 3.01 2.14 -29.36
CA LYS A 262 3.64 2.84 -30.49
C LYS A 262 4.56 1.90 -31.27
N GLU A 263 5.47 1.21 -30.61
CA GLU A 263 6.43 0.31 -31.26
C GLU A 263 5.76 -0.94 -31.84
N ALA A 264 4.84 -1.57 -31.10
CA ALA A 264 4.23 -2.84 -31.52
C ALA A 264 3.24 -2.67 -32.68
N LEU A 265 2.54 -1.54 -32.75
CA LEU A 265 1.51 -1.28 -33.76
C LEU A 265 1.92 -0.24 -34.81
N GLN A 266 3.10 0.36 -34.67
CA GLN A 266 3.61 1.41 -35.56
C GLN A 266 2.63 2.59 -35.70
N VAL A 267 2.03 2.99 -34.58
CA VAL A 267 1.07 4.10 -34.50
C VAL A 267 1.76 5.38 -34.02
N SER A 268 1.52 6.50 -34.71
CA SER A 268 2.08 7.80 -34.33
C SER A 268 1.29 8.50 -33.23
N ASP A 269 -0.02 8.27 -33.20
CA ASP A 269 -0.98 9.07 -32.44
C ASP A 269 -1.77 8.21 -31.43
N LEU A 270 -2.03 8.78 -30.26
CA LEU A 270 -2.68 8.10 -29.14
C LEU A 270 -3.58 9.09 -28.39
N SER A 271 -4.83 8.70 -28.15
CA SER A 271 -5.67 9.37 -27.16
C SER A 271 -5.54 8.67 -25.81
N VAL A 272 -5.30 9.47 -24.78
CA VAL A 272 -5.26 9.03 -23.38
C VAL A 272 -6.36 9.77 -22.63
N TRP A 273 -7.31 9.03 -22.05
CA TRP A 273 -8.37 9.65 -21.24
C TRP A 273 -8.75 8.78 -20.06
N GLN A 274 -9.38 9.42 -19.08
CA GLN A 274 -9.91 8.81 -17.88
C GLN A 274 -11.13 9.62 -17.42
N SER A 275 -12.19 8.91 -17.00
CA SER A 275 -13.46 9.50 -16.61
C SER A 275 -13.75 9.32 -15.12
N ASN A 276 -14.25 10.36 -14.46
CA ASN A 276 -14.57 10.37 -13.02
C ASN A 276 -16.04 10.71 -12.80
N GLY A 277 -16.83 9.72 -12.38
CA GLY A 277 -18.26 9.85 -12.13
C GLY A 277 -19.13 9.70 -13.38
N ALA A 278 -20.41 9.45 -13.16
CA ALA A 278 -21.38 9.15 -14.21
C ALA A 278 -21.54 10.30 -15.23
N ALA A 279 -21.49 11.55 -14.78
CA ALA A 279 -21.58 12.73 -15.65
C ALA A 279 -20.38 12.85 -16.61
N ALA A 280 -19.24 12.26 -16.27
CA ALA A 280 -18.06 12.16 -17.13
C ALA A 280 -18.04 10.85 -17.95
N PHE A 281 -19.15 10.11 -18.00
CA PHE A 281 -19.30 8.82 -18.69
C PHE A 281 -18.39 7.71 -18.15
N GLN A 282 -18.11 7.70 -16.83
CA GLN A 282 -17.47 6.56 -16.21
C GLN A 282 -18.45 5.37 -16.11
N GLU A 283 -18.26 4.34 -16.94
CA GLU A 283 -19.14 3.15 -16.95
C GLU A 283 -18.81 2.18 -15.79
N ILE A 284 -17.52 1.99 -15.50
CA ILE A 284 -17.05 1.08 -14.44
C ILE A 284 -16.46 1.92 -13.31
N PRO A 285 -17.02 1.86 -12.08
CA PRO A 285 -16.52 2.62 -10.92
C PRO A 285 -15.26 1.97 -10.33
N HIS A 286 -14.25 1.80 -11.18
CA HIS A 286 -12.89 1.42 -10.86
C HIS A 286 -12.03 2.18 -11.85
N LEU A 287 -11.13 3.01 -11.36
CA LEU A 287 -10.32 3.92 -12.14
C LEU A 287 -9.60 3.17 -13.26
N HIS A 288 -9.78 3.64 -14.49
CA HIS A 288 -9.15 3.05 -15.66
C HIS A 288 -8.77 4.13 -16.64
N ILE A 289 -7.55 4.05 -17.14
CA ILE A 289 -7.02 4.96 -18.15
C ILE A 289 -7.09 4.23 -19.48
N HIS A 290 -7.76 4.84 -20.45
CA HIS A 290 -7.82 4.33 -21.81
C HIS A 290 -6.60 4.80 -22.58
N LEU A 291 -5.95 3.87 -23.28
CA LEU A 291 -4.92 4.13 -24.29
C LEU A 291 -5.47 3.68 -25.63
N LEU A 292 -5.90 4.62 -26.46
CA LEU A 292 -6.53 4.35 -27.75
C LEU A 292 -5.64 4.86 -28.88
N PRO A 293 -5.02 3.96 -29.66
CA PRO A 293 -4.35 4.34 -30.89
C PRO A 293 -5.30 5.10 -31.81
N ARG A 294 -4.80 6.15 -32.45
CA ARG A 294 -5.58 7.00 -33.36
C ARG A 294 -5.11 6.79 -34.79
N TYR A 295 -6.07 6.82 -35.70
CA TYR A 295 -5.84 6.70 -37.14
C TYR A 295 -6.51 7.87 -37.85
N ALA A 296 -6.01 8.22 -39.04
CA ALA A 296 -6.63 9.24 -39.87
C ALA A 296 -8.12 8.94 -40.06
N ASP A 297 -8.96 9.97 -39.87
CA ASP A 297 -10.40 9.94 -40.08
C ASP A 297 -11.20 8.93 -39.24
N ASP A 298 -10.64 8.43 -38.13
CA ASP A 298 -11.34 7.47 -37.26
C ASP A 298 -12.61 8.04 -36.59
N SER A 299 -12.81 9.37 -36.61
CA SER A 299 -13.97 10.08 -36.07
C SER A 299 -14.28 9.76 -34.59
N LEU A 300 -13.30 9.21 -33.85
CA LEU A 300 -13.44 8.88 -32.44
C LEU A 300 -12.96 10.04 -31.57
N VAL A 301 -13.61 10.28 -30.43
CA VAL A 301 -13.15 11.23 -29.39
C VAL A 301 -12.71 12.59 -30.00
N GLN A 302 -13.66 13.32 -30.58
CA GLN A 302 -13.46 14.71 -30.98
C GLN A 302 -13.79 15.60 -29.77
N VAL A 303 -12.78 15.93 -28.98
CA VAL A 303 -12.93 16.82 -27.82
C VAL A 303 -13.16 18.24 -28.35
N TYR A 304 -14.42 18.70 -28.29
CA TYR A 304 -14.94 19.94 -28.89
C TYR A 304 -15.05 19.90 -30.42
N PRO A 305 -16.12 19.29 -30.97
CA PRO A 305 -16.41 19.36 -32.41
C PRO A 305 -16.54 20.81 -32.90
N ASP A 306 -17.17 21.64 -32.07
CA ASP A 306 -17.19 23.09 -32.21
C ASP A 306 -16.33 23.70 -31.09
N LEU A 307 -15.46 24.64 -31.45
CA LEU A 307 -14.60 25.31 -30.48
C LEU A 307 -15.45 26.13 -29.51
N PRO A 308 -15.30 25.92 -28.19
CA PRO A 308 -15.98 26.76 -27.22
C PRO A 308 -15.47 28.21 -27.31
N PRO A 309 -16.31 29.21 -27.01
CA PRO A 309 -15.89 30.60 -27.02
C PRO A 309 -14.77 30.84 -26.00
N LEU A 310 -13.87 31.77 -26.33
CA LEU A 310 -12.80 32.16 -25.42
C LEU A 310 -13.38 32.87 -24.19
N ALA A 311 -13.04 32.36 -23.00
CA ALA A 311 -13.38 33.01 -21.75
C ALA A 311 -12.56 34.29 -21.53
N LYS A 312 -13.18 35.29 -20.89
CA LYS A 312 -12.50 36.52 -20.45
C LYS A 312 -11.34 36.19 -19.50
N ARG A 313 -10.28 36.99 -19.53
CA ARG A 313 -9.08 36.76 -18.69
C ARG A 313 -9.42 36.86 -17.20
N GLU A 314 -10.28 37.80 -16.83
CA GLU A 314 -10.71 38.03 -15.45
C GLU A 314 -11.34 36.77 -14.85
N LEU A 315 -12.28 36.14 -15.57
CA LEU A 315 -12.89 34.88 -15.14
C LEU A 315 -11.86 33.75 -14.96
N ARG A 316 -10.88 33.65 -15.88
CA ARG A 316 -9.83 32.62 -15.79
C ARG A 316 -8.91 32.86 -14.59
N ASP A 317 -8.56 34.11 -14.32
CA ASP A 317 -7.73 34.50 -13.18
C ASP A 317 -8.47 34.23 -11.85
N ASP A 318 -9.77 34.54 -11.77
CA ASP A 318 -10.60 34.26 -10.58
C ASP A 318 -10.71 32.75 -10.30
N LEU A 319 -10.97 31.94 -11.33
CA LEU A 319 -11.02 30.48 -11.20
C LEU A 319 -9.66 29.89 -10.81
N ALA A 320 -8.58 30.39 -11.40
CA ALA A 320 -7.23 29.96 -11.05
C ALA A 320 -6.88 30.31 -9.59
N ALA A 321 -7.27 31.49 -9.12
CA ALA A 321 -7.10 31.89 -7.73
C ALA A 321 -7.89 30.99 -6.78
N GLN A 322 -9.16 30.70 -7.09
CA GLN A 322 -10.01 29.82 -6.28
C GLN A 322 -9.42 28.40 -6.15
N ILE A 323 -8.98 27.81 -7.27
CA ILE A 323 -8.35 26.49 -7.28
C ILE A 323 -7.00 26.53 -6.55
N GLY A 324 -6.20 27.56 -6.81
CA GLY A 324 -4.88 27.76 -6.20
C GLY A 324 -4.93 27.94 -4.69
N GLU A 325 -5.91 28.67 -4.15
CA GLU A 325 -6.11 28.79 -2.69
C GLU A 325 -6.53 27.46 -2.06
N THR A 326 -7.38 26.69 -2.75
CA THR A 326 -7.77 25.35 -2.28
C THR A 326 -6.56 24.43 -2.15
N MET A 327 -5.65 24.47 -3.13
CA MET A 327 -4.38 23.71 -3.14
C MET A 327 -3.45 24.06 -1.98
N LYS A 328 -3.52 25.28 -1.42
CA LYS A 328 -2.69 25.70 -0.27
C LYS A 328 -3.22 25.18 1.07
N SER A 329 -4.44 24.66 1.12
CA SER A 329 -5.01 24.14 2.36
C SER A 329 -4.27 22.88 2.82
N SER A 330 -4.29 22.62 4.14
CA SER A 330 -3.63 21.44 4.71
C SER A 330 -4.16 20.10 4.20
N LYS A 331 -5.34 20.09 3.57
CA LYS A 331 -5.91 18.91 2.92
C LYS A 331 -5.13 18.46 1.68
N PHE A 332 -4.33 19.34 1.07
CA PHE A 332 -3.54 19.07 -0.14
C PHE A 332 -2.05 19.34 0.07
N LYS A 333 -1.62 19.64 1.29
CA LYS A 333 -0.20 19.72 1.65
C LYS A 333 0.32 18.30 1.84
N LEU A 334 1.20 17.91 0.93
CA LEU A 334 1.98 16.66 0.91
C LEU A 334 2.70 16.42 2.25
#